data_AF-A0A7I8XIZ0-F1
#
_entry.id   AF-A0A7I8XIZ0-F1
#
_cell.length_a   1.000
_cell.length_b   1.000
_cell.length_c   1.000
_cell.angle_alpha   90.00
_cell.angle_beta   90.00
_cell.angle_gamma   90.00
#
_symmetry.space_group_name_H-M   'P 1'
#
loop_
_entity.id
_entity.type
_entity.pdbx_description
1 polymer ?
#
loop_
_entity_poly.entity_id
_entity_poly.type
_entity_poly.pdbx_seq_one_letter_code
_entity_poly.pdbx_strand_id
1 'polypeptide(L)'
;MSFQWPWHFDFPPFFTIQPNLLTREKQLQAWGQLVIDYCQFNKIFIIDVVEYRRSELFCNLKLSRNLDEEGIQAVFDYLEKQKHIEWTDSSKKRCHIFWRRVDEWAQLLHDWGVSSGLVGTVLTFADIVEDESNRNESFYNLDQDVLVKALTVLEQKGKAVLIDIGGVKGGVHNLLVQNFVNDNDFIKEGDEVLIYCDPDNIVAVTVKRGMAINMKSGALRHEFLIGKRYGTKLSATAGSIYALRPFPAIWTKVLKRHTQILYGQEVSMIINLLDIVPGDIVCESGTGSGSLTHGLAVAVGAHGKVYTHDIEEPQVKKIETEAKAHGFSDRIIPALRDVTQAGFQVQGQCSAVFLDLPAPCLAVANAIAAFDRSRVSRLVSFSPCVEQAQDLCATLSEYDFINIRTIELIGTTYKAETPIIYDISDMEKSKSSRKTIRRNAQNEIISANESATQYNDKKTSALIASPDKQPSHAGFLTSATLLSR
;
A
#
# COMPACT_ATOMS: atom_id res chain seq x y z
N MET A 1 -11.13 -2.44 -43.65
CA MET A 1 -12.27 -3.36 -43.80
C MET A 1 -13.54 -2.52 -43.92
N SER A 2 -14.64 -3.05 -44.47
CA SER A 2 -15.96 -2.39 -44.45
C SER A 2 -16.80 -2.92 -43.28
N PHE A 3 -17.64 -2.09 -42.68
CA PHE A 3 -18.53 -2.52 -41.59
C PHE A 3 -19.49 -3.62 -42.07
N GLN A 4 -19.65 -4.68 -41.28
CA GLN A 4 -20.59 -5.75 -41.60
C GLN A 4 -21.95 -5.44 -40.97
N TRP A 5 -22.91 -5.10 -41.82
CA TRP A 5 -24.27 -4.81 -41.39
C TRP A 5 -25.00 -6.09 -40.95
N PRO A 6 -25.66 -6.09 -39.79
CA PRO A 6 -26.44 -7.24 -39.33
C PRO A 6 -27.67 -7.45 -40.23
N TRP A 7 -28.13 -8.70 -40.34
CA TRP A 7 -29.24 -9.07 -41.24
C TRP A 7 -30.52 -8.26 -41.00
N HIS A 8 -30.80 -7.89 -39.75
CA HIS A 8 -32.00 -7.12 -39.40
C HIS A 8 -31.93 -5.67 -39.93
N PHE A 9 -30.75 -5.17 -40.31
CA PHE A 9 -30.62 -3.87 -40.97
C PHE A 9 -31.18 -3.88 -42.39
N ASP A 10 -31.29 -5.06 -43.03
CA ASP A 10 -31.95 -5.24 -44.33
C ASP A 10 -33.43 -5.68 -44.17
N PHE A 11 -33.98 -5.61 -42.95
CA PHE A 11 -35.38 -5.91 -42.67
C PHE A 11 -36.23 -4.63 -42.54
N PRO A 12 -37.14 -4.31 -43.48
CA PRO A 12 -37.84 -3.01 -43.51
C PRO A 12 -38.57 -2.61 -42.20
N PRO A 13 -39.26 -3.53 -41.49
CA PRO A 13 -39.91 -3.20 -40.21
C PRO A 13 -38.94 -2.78 -39.10
N PHE A 14 -37.64 -3.05 -39.23
CA PHE A 14 -36.63 -2.67 -38.24
C PHE A 14 -36.51 -1.15 -38.06
N PHE A 15 -36.81 -0.37 -39.11
CA PHE A 15 -36.78 1.11 -39.12
C PHE A 15 -38.08 1.74 -38.61
N THR A 16 -39.03 0.96 -38.10
CA THR A 16 -40.28 1.46 -37.52
C THR A 16 -40.41 0.92 -36.11
N ILE A 17 -40.48 1.81 -35.11
CA ILE A 17 -40.60 1.40 -33.71
C ILE A 17 -41.87 0.57 -33.50
N GLN A 18 -41.69 -0.61 -32.91
CA GLN A 18 -42.80 -1.53 -32.70
C GLN A 18 -43.72 -1.06 -31.56
N PRO A 19 -45.04 -1.15 -31.70
CA PRO A 19 -45.99 -0.72 -30.67
C PRO A 19 -46.06 -1.71 -29.49
N ASN A 20 -45.78 -2.99 -29.73
CA ASN A 20 -45.78 -4.03 -28.72
C ASN A 20 -44.52 -3.93 -27.84
N LEU A 21 -44.67 -3.84 -26.52
CA LEU A 21 -43.56 -3.60 -25.58
C LEU A 21 -42.43 -4.63 -25.65
N LEU A 22 -42.75 -5.94 -25.68
CA LEU A 22 -41.73 -7.00 -25.73
C LEU A 22 -40.97 -7.00 -27.05
N THR A 23 -41.68 -6.73 -28.15
CA THR A 23 -41.09 -6.66 -29.49
C THR A 23 -40.23 -5.40 -29.64
N ARG A 24 -40.70 -4.29 -29.08
CA ARG A 24 -39.98 -3.01 -29.00
C ARG A 24 -38.69 -3.16 -28.20
N GLU A 25 -38.72 -3.85 -27.06
CA GLU A 25 -37.51 -4.06 -26.25
C GLU A 25 -36.45 -4.85 -27.01
N LYS A 26 -36.81 -5.96 -27.68
CA LYS A 26 -35.89 -6.72 -28.53
C LYS A 26 -35.37 -5.90 -29.71
N GLN A 27 -36.23 -5.09 -30.33
CA GLN A 27 -35.84 -4.18 -31.40
C GLN A 27 -34.82 -3.13 -30.91
N LEU A 28 -35.07 -2.51 -29.76
CA LEU A 28 -34.16 -1.52 -29.16
C LEU A 28 -32.84 -2.15 -28.73
N GLN A 29 -32.85 -3.40 -28.25
CA GLN A 29 -31.64 -4.16 -27.97
C GLN A 29 -30.81 -4.36 -29.25
N ALA A 30 -31.44 -4.77 -30.36
CA ALA A 30 -30.77 -4.96 -31.64
C ALA A 30 -30.23 -3.63 -32.22
N TRP A 31 -30.98 -2.53 -32.08
CA TRP A 31 -30.49 -1.19 -32.43
C TRP A 31 -29.33 -0.75 -31.55
N GLY A 32 -29.41 -0.95 -30.23
CA GLY A 32 -28.35 -0.60 -29.29
C GLY A 32 -27.05 -1.34 -29.61
N GLN A 33 -27.13 -2.63 -29.89
CA GLN A 33 -25.96 -3.42 -30.32
C GLN A 33 -25.39 -2.91 -31.65
N LEU A 34 -26.24 -2.64 -32.64
CA LEU A 34 -25.80 -2.08 -33.92
C LEU A 34 -25.07 -0.74 -33.75
N VAL A 35 -25.59 0.16 -32.91
CA VAL A 35 -24.95 1.45 -32.62
C VAL A 35 -23.58 1.23 -31.96
N ILE A 36 -23.49 0.33 -30.97
CA ILE A 36 -22.23 0.00 -30.30
C ILE A 36 -21.22 -0.59 -31.30
N ASP A 37 -21.61 -1.59 -32.09
CA ASP A 37 -20.74 -2.27 -33.05
C ASP A 37 -20.23 -1.30 -34.12
N TYR A 38 -21.12 -0.44 -34.63
CA TYR A 38 -20.76 0.56 -35.63
C TYR A 38 -19.79 1.59 -35.07
N CYS A 39 -20.03 2.08 -33.85
CA CYS A 39 -19.14 3.03 -33.20
C CYS A 39 -17.80 2.42 -32.83
N GLN A 40 -17.77 1.15 -32.38
CA GLN A 40 -16.53 0.42 -32.15
C GLN A 40 -15.71 0.27 -33.43
N PHE A 41 -16.37 -0.15 -34.52
CA PHE A 41 -15.70 -0.36 -35.81
C PHE A 41 -15.07 0.93 -36.37
N ASN A 42 -15.79 2.05 -36.25
CA ASN A 42 -15.33 3.35 -36.75
C ASN A 42 -14.53 4.16 -35.70
N LYS A 43 -14.25 3.60 -34.53
CA LYS A 43 -13.57 4.27 -33.41
C LYS A 43 -14.23 5.58 -32.97
N ILE A 44 -15.56 5.59 -32.90
CA ILE A 44 -16.38 6.73 -32.48
C ILE A 44 -16.64 6.64 -30.97
N PHE A 45 -16.24 7.67 -30.23
CA PHE A 45 -16.42 7.77 -28.76
C PHE A 45 -17.38 8.89 -28.33
N ILE A 46 -17.68 9.82 -29.23
CA ILE A 46 -18.63 10.91 -29.02
C ILE A 46 -19.58 10.94 -30.20
N ILE A 47 -20.88 10.94 -29.94
CA ILE A 47 -21.92 11.08 -30.95
C ILE A 47 -22.67 12.38 -30.71
N ASP A 48 -22.78 13.15 -31.79
CA ASP A 48 -23.76 14.23 -31.89
C ASP A 48 -25.01 13.67 -32.61
N VAL A 49 -26.10 13.49 -31.85
CA VAL A 49 -27.31 12.81 -32.33
C VAL A 49 -27.93 13.55 -33.52
N VAL A 50 -27.79 14.87 -33.56
CA VAL A 50 -28.33 15.71 -34.64
C VAL A 50 -27.56 15.49 -35.94
N GLU A 51 -26.23 15.43 -35.87
CA GLU A 51 -25.36 15.19 -37.03
C GLU A 51 -25.51 13.76 -37.56
N TYR A 52 -25.59 12.79 -36.65
CA TYR A 52 -25.66 11.37 -37.03
C TYR A 52 -27.04 10.94 -37.54
N ARG A 53 -28.09 11.73 -37.36
CA ARG A 53 -29.45 11.41 -37.80
C ARG A 53 -29.57 11.01 -39.27
N ARG A 54 -28.75 11.62 -40.14
CA ARG A 54 -28.72 11.34 -41.59
C ARG A 54 -27.54 10.47 -42.01
N SER A 55 -26.79 9.92 -41.04
CA SER A 55 -25.69 9.02 -41.31
C SER A 55 -26.19 7.65 -41.77
N GLU A 56 -25.28 6.87 -42.35
CA GLU A 56 -25.53 5.48 -42.74
C GLU A 56 -25.94 4.57 -41.57
N LEU A 57 -25.66 4.97 -40.32
CA LEU A 57 -26.08 4.22 -39.13
C LEU A 57 -27.61 4.14 -38.98
N PHE A 58 -28.33 5.23 -39.28
CA PHE A 58 -29.78 5.31 -39.13
C PHE A 58 -30.54 5.33 -40.46
N CYS A 59 -29.82 5.38 -41.59
CA CYS A 59 -30.38 5.44 -42.94
C CYS A 59 -29.89 4.27 -43.80
N ASN A 60 -30.81 3.40 -44.23
CA ASN A 60 -30.52 2.36 -45.21
C ASN A 60 -30.99 2.78 -46.61
N LEU A 61 -30.03 3.20 -47.44
CA LEU A 61 -30.29 3.63 -48.83
C LEU A 61 -30.79 2.49 -49.72
N LYS A 62 -30.42 1.23 -49.47
CA LYS A 62 -30.88 0.08 -50.27
C LYS A 62 -32.38 -0.14 -50.12
N LEU A 63 -32.91 0.09 -48.92
CA LEU A 63 -34.32 -0.05 -48.61
C LEU A 63 -35.12 1.25 -48.77
N SER A 64 -34.44 2.38 -49.00
CA SER A 64 -35.04 3.72 -48.92
C SER A 64 -35.79 3.93 -47.59
N ARG A 65 -35.19 3.49 -46.48
CA ARG A 65 -35.75 3.59 -45.12
C ARG A 65 -34.77 4.28 -44.19
N ASN A 66 -35.31 5.05 -43.24
CA ASN A 66 -34.56 5.65 -42.14
C ASN A 66 -35.36 5.53 -40.84
N LEU A 67 -34.65 5.57 -39.72
CA LEU A 67 -35.28 5.67 -38.40
C LEU A 67 -35.66 7.14 -38.16
N ASP A 68 -36.87 7.37 -37.68
CA ASP A 68 -37.38 8.71 -37.38
C ASP A 68 -36.78 9.29 -36.09
N GLU A 69 -37.09 10.55 -35.78
CA GLU A 69 -36.53 11.24 -34.60
C GLU A 69 -36.85 10.52 -33.30
N GLU A 70 -38.11 10.14 -33.15
CA GLU A 70 -38.62 9.48 -31.96
C GLU A 70 -37.99 8.09 -31.80
N GLY A 71 -37.77 7.38 -32.90
CA GLY A 71 -37.06 6.10 -32.91
C GLY A 71 -35.60 6.24 -32.51
N ILE A 72 -34.88 7.22 -33.07
CA ILE A 72 -33.48 7.48 -32.70
C ILE A 72 -33.39 7.83 -31.22
N GLN A 73 -34.25 8.73 -30.72
CA GLN A 73 -34.27 9.09 -29.30
C GLN A 73 -34.55 7.87 -28.42
N ALA A 74 -35.49 7.00 -28.81
CA ALA A 74 -35.78 5.77 -28.07
C ALA A 74 -34.59 4.80 -28.00
N VAL A 75 -33.75 4.76 -29.03
CA VAL A 75 -32.50 3.97 -29.04
C VAL A 75 -31.49 4.56 -28.06
N PHE A 76 -31.29 5.88 -28.06
CA PHE A 76 -30.36 6.52 -27.12
C PHE A 76 -30.86 6.46 -25.67
N ASP A 77 -32.16 6.60 -25.42
CA ASP A 77 -32.74 6.41 -24.09
C ASP A 77 -32.57 4.96 -23.60
N TYR A 78 -32.66 3.97 -24.51
CA TYR A 78 -32.33 2.58 -24.19
C TYR A 78 -30.85 2.41 -23.85
N LEU A 79 -29.94 2.98 -24.63
CA LEU A 79 -28.50 2.93 -24.36
C LEU A 79 -28.14 3.62 -23.03
N GLU A 80 -28.80 4.72 -22.69
CA GLU A 80 -28.63 5.41 -21.40
C GLU A 80 -29.06 4.51 -20.25
N LYS A 81 -30.23 3.86 -20.38
CA LYS A 81 -30.74 2.90 -19.40
C LYS A 81 -29.78 1.71 -19.19
N GLN A 82 -29.13 1.25 -20.25
CA GLN A 82 -28.12 0.18 -20.19
C GLN A 82 -26.71 0.68 -19.79
N LYS A 83 -26.56 1.98 -19.52
CA LYS A 83 -25.28 2.65 -19.16
C LYS A 83 -24.18 2.54 -20.23
N HIS A 84 -24.58 2.48 -21.50
CA HIS A 84 -23.67 2.53 -22.64
C HIS A 84 -23.42 3.93 -23.16
N ILE A 85 -24.15 4.94 -22.67
CA ILE A 85 -23.89 6.35 -23.00
C ILE A 85 -23.94 7.23 -21.75
N GLU A 86 -23.31 8.39 -21.87
CA GLU A 86 -23.43 9.48 -20.91
C GLU A 86 -23.58 10.81 -21.67
N TRP A 87 -24.69 11.52 -21.43
CA TRP A 87 -24.95 12.80 -22.05
C TRP A 87 -23.98 13.87 -21.55
N THR A 88 -23.42 14.64 -22.48
CA THR A 88 -22.52 15.76 -22.17
C THR A 88 -23.27 17.03 -21.78
N ASP A 89 -24.55 17.10 -22.11
CA ASP A 89 -25.37 18.29 -21.96
C ASP A 89 -26.81 17.93 -21.56
N SER A 90 -27.48 18.84 -20.86
CA SER A 90 -28.87 18.67 -20.44
C SER A 90 -29.86 18.69 -21.61
N SER A 91 -29.45 19.14 -22.79
CA SER A 91 -30.28 19.13 -23.99
C SER A 91 -30.23 17.81 -24.77
N LYS A 92 -29.49 16.80 -24.27
CA LYS A 92 -29.37 15.45 -24.84
C LYS A 92 -29.05 15.45 -26.33
N LYS A 93 -28.12 16.31 -26.75
CA LYS A 93 -27.70 16.40 -28.16
C LYS A 93 -26.40 15.67 -28.43
N ARG A 94 -25.52 15.65 -27.44
CA ARG A 94 -24.20 15.02 -27.56
C ARG A 94 -23.94 14.11 -26.37
N CYS A 95 -23.48 12.89 -26.65
CA CYS A 95 -23.16 11.91 -25.63
C CYS A 95 -21.82 11.22 -25.90
N HIS A 96 -21.14 10.83 -24.83
CA HIS A 96 -20.10 9.81 -24.91
C HIS A 96 -20.75 8.45 -25.12
N ILE A 97 -20.18 7.64 -26.01
CA ILE A 97 -20.58 6.25 -26.23
C ILE A 97 -19.50 5.30 -25.73
N PHE A 98 -19.91 4.30 -24.96
CA PHE A 98 -19.03 3.29 -24.39
C PHE A 98 -19.31 1.93 -25.01
N TRP A 99 -18.32 1.38 -25.75
CA TRP A 99 -18.46 0.09 -26.42
C TRP A 99 -18.55 -1.10 -25.45
N ARG A 100 -18.01 -0.89 -24.24
CA ARG A 100 -18.23 -1.70 -23.04
C ARG A 100 -18.60 -0.76 -21.92
N ARG A 101 -19.28 -1.25 -20.89
CA ARG A 101 -19.64 -0.39 -19.77
C ARG A 101 -18.40 0.06 -19.01
N VAL A 102 -18.45 1.24 -18.39
CA VAL A 102 -17.29 1.82 -17.69
C VAL A 102 -16.78 0.90 -16.57
N ASP A 103 -17.67 0.18 -15.89
CA ASP A 103 -17.34 -0.82 -14.88
C ASP A 103 -16.66 -2.07 -15.45
N GLU A 104 -16.99 -2.45 -16.69
CA GLU A 104 -16.33 -3.56 -17.41
C GLU A 104 -14.95 -3.15 -17.89
N TRP A 105 -14.80 -1.92 -18.41
CA TRP A 105 -13.49 -1.35 -18.73
C TRP A 105 -12.59 -1.29 -17.49
N ALA A 106 -13.13 -0.82 -16.37
CA ALA A 106 -12.42 -0.79 -15.09
C ALA A 106 -11.94 -2.20 -14.70
N GLN A 107 -12.82 -3.20 -14.80
CA GLN A 107 -12.46 -4.57 -14.47
C GLN A 107 -11.38 -5.14 -15.41
N LEU A 108 -11.48 -4.91 -16.71
CA LEU A 108 -10.46 -5.33 -17.69
C LEU A 108 -9.09 -4.70 -17.41
N LEU A 109 -9.05 -3.40 -17.14
CA LEU A 109 -7.82 -2.68 -16.82
C LEU A 109 -7.18 -3.20 -15.53
N HIS A 110 -7.99 -3.51 -14.52
CA HIS A 110 -7.52 -4.13 -13.29
C HIS A 110 -6.96 -5.53 -13.53
N ASP A 111 -7.67 -6.37 -14.28
CA ASP A 111 -7.27 -7.75 -14.52
C ASP A 111 -5.99 -7.82 -15.36
N TRP A 112 -5.86 -6.94 -16.36
CA TRP A 112 -4.61 -6.74 -17.09
C TRP A 112 -3.48 -6.29 -16.18
N GLY A 113 -3.71 -5.29 -15.32
CA GLY A 113 -2.70 -4.81 -14.37
C GLY A 113 -2.18 -5.94 -13.47
N VAL A 114 -3.08 -6.79 -12.98
CA VAL A 114 -2.76 -7.99 -12.17
C VAL A 114 -1.97 -9.02 -12.98
N SER A 115 -2.43 -9.38 -14.18
CA SER A 115 -1.76 -10.41 -15.00
C SER A 115 -0.39 -9.99 -15.49
N SER A 116 -0.21 -8.69 -15.75
CA SER A 116 1.03 -8.12 -16.26
C SER A 116 2.04 -7.79 -15.14
N GLY A 117 1.67 -7.99 -13.87
CA GLY A 117 2.53 -7.68 -12.73
C GLY A 117 2.82 -6.18 -12.55
N LEU A 118 2.02 -5.31 -13.16
CA LEU A 118 2.18 -3.86 -13.14
C LEU A 118 1.44 -3.20 -11.96
N VAL A 119 0.72 -3.99 -11.16
CA VAL A 119 0.12 -3.53 -9.90
C VAL A 119 1.20 -2.99 -8.97
N GLY A 120 1.02 -1.76 -8.49
CA GLY A 120 1.97 -1.04 -7.65
C GLY A 120 2.92 -0.11 -8.42
N THR A 121 2.89 -0.13 -9.76
CA THR A 121 3.71 0.76 -10.58
C THR A 121 2.95 2.05 -10.95
N VAL A 122 3.70 3.14 -11.08
CA VAL A 122 3.20 4.40 -11.62
C VAL A 122 3.18 4.27 -13.14
N LEU A 123 1.98 4.32 -13.73
CA LEU A 123 1.81 4.31 -15.17
C LEU A 123 1.28 5.66 -15.65
N THR A 124 1.76 6.12 -16.79
CA THR A 124 1.10 7.18 -17.54
C THR A 124 -0.06 6.58 -18.33
N PHE A 125 -0.99 7.42 -18.81
CA PHE A 125 -2.07 6.91 -19.67
C PHE A 125 -1.53 6.32 -20.96
N ALA A 126 -0.44 6.86 -21.51
CA ALA A 126 0.23 6.33 -22.69
C ALA A 126 0.76 4.90 -22.45
N ASP A 127 1.33 4.61 -21.27
CA ASP A 127 1.80 3.26 -20.93
C ASP A 127 0.66 2.22 -20.90
N ILE A 128 -0.57 2.67 -20.68
CA ILE A 128 -1.76 1.79 -20.65
C ILE A 128 -2.30 1.61 -22.06
N VAL A 129 -2.62 2.70 -22.76
CA VAL A 129 -3.39 2.64 -24.02
C VAL A 129 -2.54 2.69 -25.29
N GLU A 130 -1.30 3.16 -25.22
CA GLU A 130 -0.43 3.38 -26.39
C GLU A 130 0.81 2.47 -26.41
N ASP A 131 1.08 1.71 -25.35
CA ASP A 131 2.20 0.75 -25.31
C ASP A 131 1.99 -0.41 -26.32
N GLU A 132 3.01 -0.67 -27.13
CA GLU A 132 2.97 -1.68 -28.20
C GLU A 132 2.83 -3.11 -27.68
N SER A 133 3.20 -3.37 -26.43
CA SER A 133 2.96 -4.65 -25.77
C SER A 133 1.47 -4.94 -25.55
N ASN A 134 0.64 -3.89 -25.46
CA ASN A 134 -0.81 -4.00 -25.26
C ASN A 134 -1.61 -4.06 -26.56
N ARG A 135 -0.98 -4.18 -27.74
CA ARG A 135 -1.69 -4.19 -29.06
C ARG A 135 -2.86 -5.16 -29.17
N ASN A 136 -2.81 -6.29 -28.46
CA ASN A 136 -3.84 -7.32 -28.49
C ASN A 136 -4.95 -7.08 -27.44
N GLU A 137 -4.75 -6.12 -26.55
CA GLU A 137 -5.71 -5.77 -25.51
C GLU A 137 -6.84 -4.91 -26.07
N SER A 138 -8.05 -5.15 -25.56
CA SER A 138 -9.24 -4.44 -26.02
C SER A 138 -9.25 -2.94 -25.71
N PHE A 139 -8.42 -2.49 -24.77
CA PHE A 139 -8.26 -1.08 -24.39
C PHE A 139 -7.10 -0.37 -25.10
N TYR A 140 -6.42 -1.02 -26.04
CA TYR A 140 -5.38 -0.35 -26.84
C TYR A 140 -5.99 0.75 -27.73
N ASN A 141 -5.41 1.94 -27.69
CA ASN A 141 -5.95 3.19 -28.23
C ASN A 141 -7.36 3.55 -27.69
N LEU A 142 -7.65 3.20 -26.43
CA LEU A 142 -8.87 3.66 -25.78
C LEU A 142 -8.82 5.18 -25.58
N ASP A 143 -9.95 5.84 -25.85
CA ASP A 143 -10.09 7.29 -25.65
C ASP A 143 -9.79 7.70 -24.20
N GLN A 144 -9.08 8.83 -24.05
CA GLN A 144 -8.57 9.27 -22.76
C GLN A 144 -9.70 9.59 -21.76
N ASP A 145 -10.84 10.12 -22.20
CA ASP A 145 -11.95 10.42 -21.30
C ASP A 145 -12.61 9.14 -20.79
N VAL A 146 -12.73 8.12 -21.66
CA VAL A 146 -13.25 6.79 -21.27
C VAL A 146 -12.28 6.10 -20.30
N LEU A 147 -10.98 6.18 -20.58
CA LEU A 147 -9.93 5.66 -19.69
C LEU A 147 -10.00 6.31 -18.31
N VAL A 148 -10.08 7.65 -18.25
CA VAL A 148 -10.20 8.38 -16.98
C VAL A 148 -11.42 7.91 -16.21
N LYS A 149 -12.59 7.78 -16.85
CA LYS A 149 -13.82 7.31 -16.18
C LYS A 149 -13.68 5.89 -15.64
N ALA A 150 -13.07 4.98 -16.40
CA ALA A 150 -12.82 3.60 -15.94
C ALA A 150 -11.85 3.57 -14.75
N LEU A 151 -10.77 4.36 -14.80
CA LEU A 151 -9.82 4.50 -13.70
C LEU A 151 -10.43 5.16 -12.46
N THR A 152 -11.33 6.13 -12.62
CA THR A 152 -12.10 6.71 -11.50
C THR A 152 -12.98 5.68 -10.81
N VAL A 153 -13.57 4.73 -11.56
CA VAL A 153 -14.30 3.60 -10.96
C VAL A 153 -13.37 2.71 -10.13
N LEU A 154 -12.15 2.45 -10.62
CA LEU A 154 -11.14 1.71 -9.84
C LEU A 154 -10.68 2.49 -8.61
N GLU A 155 -10.53 3.80 -8.71
CA GLU A 155 -10.18 4.68 -7.58
C GLU A 155 -11.26 4.68 -6.50
N GLN A 156 -12.53 4.79 -6.87
CA GLN A 156 -13.65 4.67 -5.93
C GLN A 156 -13.71 3.30 -5.26
N LYS A 157 -13.21 2.25 -5.93
CA LYS A 157 -13.08 0.89 -5.39
C LYS A 157 -11.77 0.66 -4.62
N GLY A 158 -10.90 1.67 -4.49
CA GLY A 158 -9.60 1.56 -3.81
C GLY A 158 -8.56 0.72 -4.56
N LYS A 159 -8.75 0.50 -5.87
CA LYS A 159 -7.90 -0.35 -6.72
C LYS A 159 -6.89 0.42 -7.55
N ALA A 160 -7.08 1.74 -7.70
CA ALA A 160 -6.18 2.64 -8.41
C ALA A 160 -6.19 4.03 -7.73
N VAL A 161 -5.24 4.90 -8.08
CA VAL A 161 -5.17 6.30 -7.64
C VAL A 161 -4.81 7.16 -8.85
N LEU A 162 -5.62 8.17 -9.16
CA LEU A 162 -5.30 9.12 -10.21
C LEU A 162 -4.39 10.23 -9.67
N ILE A 163 -3.27 10.51 -10.34
CA ILE A 163 -2.34 11.57 -9.94
C ILE A 163 -2.27 12.62 -11.05
N ASP A 164 -2.54 13.87 -10.69
CA ASP A 164 -2.36 15.02 -11.56
C ASP A 164 -1.00 15.68 -11.26
N ILE A 165 -0.07 15.59 -12.20
CA ILE A 165 1.23 16.26 -12.11
C ILE A 165 1.29 17.32 -13.23
N GLY A 166 1.02 18.58 -12.86
CA GLY A 166 1.24 19.72 -13.75
C GLY A 166 0.34 19.76 -14.99
N GLY A 167 -0.90 19.24 -14.92
CA GLY A 167 -1.86 19.26 -16.02
C GLY A 167 -1.78 18.04 -16.96
N VAL A 168 -0.87 17.10 -16.70
CA VAL A 168 -0.85 15.77 -17.33
C VAL A 168 -1.51 14.79 -16.35
N LYS A 169 -2.69 14.30 -16.71
CA LYS A 169 -3.39 13.25 -15.95
C LYS A 169 -2.64 11.93 -16.15
N GLY A 170 -2.05 11.39 -15.07
CA GLY A 170 -1.49 10.04 -15.02
C GLY A 170 -2.30 9.15 -14.06
N GLY A 171 -2.25 7.83 -14.24
CA GLY A 171 -2.99 6.87 -13.43
C GLY A 171 -2.06 5.90 -12.75
N VAL A 172 -1.95 5.99 -11.42
CA VAL A 172 -1.17 5.02 -10.65
C VAL A 172 -2.08 3.85 -10.30
N HIS A 173 -1.73 2.66 -10.77
CA HIS A 173 -2.34 1.45 -10.25
C HIS A 173 -1.67 1.11 -8.91
N ASN A 174 -1.90 1.90 -7.85
CA ASN A 174 -1.30 1.64 -6.56
C ASN A 174 -2.18 0.66 -5.77
N LEU A 175 -1.67 -0.53 -5.51
CA LEU A 175 -1.94 -1.14 -4.20
C LEU A 175 -0.81 -0.69 -3.31
N LEU A 176 -1.15 0.27 -2.46
CA LEU A 176 -0.43 0.63 -1.25
C LEU A 176 0.20 -0.62 -0.65
N VAL A 177 1.46 -0.50 -0.19
CA VAL A 177 2.04 -1.42 0.78
C VAL A 177 0.95 -1.75 1.79
N GLN A 178 0.50 -2.99 1.80
CA GLN A 178 -0.58 -3.43 2.68
C GLN A 178 -0.07 -3.34 4.12
N ASN A 179 -0.35 -2.20 4.75
CA ASN A 179 -0.28 -2.03 6.19
C ASN A 179 -1.38 -2.88 6.85
N PHE A 180 -1.39 -2.97 8.18
CA PHE A 180 -2.47 -3.58 8.97
C PHE A 180 -3.84 -3.29 8.31
N VAL A 181 -4.55 -4.36 7.94
CA VAL A 181 -5.21 -4.64 6.64
C VAL A 181 -6.46 -3.80 6.29
N ASN A 182 -6.62 -2.59 6.85
CA ASN A 182 -7.78 -1.75 6.59
C ASN A 182 -7.41 -0.55 5.69
N ASP A 183 -7.81 -0.59 4.42
CA ASP A 183 -7.62 0.50 3.43
C ASP A 183 -8.41 1.79 3.77
N ASN A 184 -9.13 1.78 4.88
CA ASN A 184 -9.87 2.94 5.34
C ASN A 184 -8.92 4.00 5.92
N ASP A 185 -8.84 5.14 5.26
CA ASP A 185 -8.05 6.30 5.67
C ASP A 185 -8.51 6.94 6.99
N PHE A 186 -9.73 6.67 7.43
CA PHE A 186 -10.35 7.27 8.60
C PHE A 186 -10.42 6.31 9.78
N ILE A 187 -10.03 6.79 10.95
CA ILE A 187 -10.07 6.02 12.21
C ILE A 187 -11.53 5.73 12.59
N LYS A 188 -11.81 4.46 12.89
CA LYS A 188 -13.11 3.99 13.40
C LYS A 188 -12.97 3.48 14.83
N GLU A 189 -14.12 3.30 15.47
CA GLU A 189 -14.18 2.59 16.74
C GLU A 189 -13.81 1.12 16.54
N GLY A 190 -12.98 0.59 17.44
CA GLY A 190 -12.38 -0.73 17.33
C GLY A 190 -10.99 -0.75 16.70
N ASP A 191 -10.60 0.30 15.96
CA ASP A 191 -9.29 0.33 15.31
C ASP A 191 -8.14 0.44 16.32
N GLU A 192 -7.03 -0.22 16.00
CA GLU A 192 -5.74 -0.04 16.66
C GLU A 192 -5.05 1.21 16.07
N VAL A 193 -4.65 2.16 16.92
CA VAL A 193 -4.05 3.44 16.52
C VAL A 193 -2.78 3.69 17.32
N LEU A 194 -1.74 4.14 16.62
CA LEU A 194 -0.49 4.59 17.24
C LEU A 194 -0.57 6.09 17.53
N ILE A 195 -0.57 6.47 18.80
CA ILE A 195 -0.48 7.85 19.24
C ILE A 195 0.99 8.24 19.33
N TYR A 196 1.46 9.02 18.35
CA TYR A 196 2.82 9.51 18.27
C TYR A 196 2.92 10.91 18.89
N CYS A 197 3.63 11.04 20.00
CA CYS A 197 3.98 12.33 20.59
C CYS A 197 5.35 12.80 20.08
N ASP A 198 6.34 11.92 20.13
CA ASP A 198 7.72 12.11 19.69
C ASP A 198 8.40 10.72 19.49
N PRO A 199 9.64 10.64 18.97
CA PRO A 199 10.29 9.37 18.63
C PRO A 199 10.39 8.35 19.78
N ASP A 200 10.44 8.83 21.02
CA ASP A 200 10.61 8.02 22.23
C ASP A 200 9.27 7.79 22.95
N ASN A 201 8.22 8.52 22.58
CA ASN A 201 6.92 8.51 23.24
C ASN A 201 5.81 8.18 22.22
N ILE A 202 5.62 6.88 22.01
CA ILE A 202 4.59 6.32 21.14
C ILE A 202 3.76 5.32 21.95
N VAL A 203 2.43 5.37 21.83
CA VAL A 203 1.53 4.46 22.53
C VAL A 203 0.51 3.86 21.57
N ALA A 204 0.30 2.55 21.63
CA ALA A 204 -0.80 1.88 20.91
C ALA A 204 -2.09 1.95 21.73
N VAL A 205 -3.21 2.27 21.07
CA VAL A 205 -4.55 2.27 21.67
C VAL A 205 -5.57 1.60 20.78
N THR A 206 -6.47 0.82 21.38
CA THR A 206 -7.72 0.43 20.72
C THR A 206 -8.75 1.54 20.93
N VAL A 207 -9.24 2.13 19.83
CA VAL A 207 -10.18 3.25 19.86
C VAL A 207 -11.56 2.77 20.34
N LYS A 208 -12.11 3.41 21.37
CA LYS A 208 -13.40 3.07 22.00
C LYS A 208 -14.05 4.32 22.56
N ARG A 209 -15.32 4.59 22.24
CA ARG A 209 -16.04 5.76 22.75
C ARG A 209 -16.12 5.72 24.28
N GLY A 210 -16.07 6.89 24.91
CA GLY A 210 -16.07 7.04 26.37
C GLY A 210 -14.73 6.78 27.05
N MET A 211 -13.74 6.24 26.34
CA MET A 211 -12.39 6.03 26.87
C MET A 211 -11.49 7.25 26.61
N ALA A 212 -10.47 7.40 27.45
CA ALA A 212 -9.42 8.39 27.28
C ALA A 212 -8.05 7.76 27.53
N ILE A 213 -7.03 8.26 26.82
CA ILE A 213 -5.63 7.93 27.05
C ILE A 213 -4.94 9.12 27.71
N ASN A 214 -4.08 8.82 28.69
CA ASN A 214 -3.12 9.77 29.25
C ASN A 214 -1.74 9.48 28.66
N MET A 215 -1.11 10.49 28.09
CA MET A 215 0.23 10.43 27.51
C MET A 215 1.03 11.69 27.85
N LYS A 216 2.29 11.75 27.43
CA LYS A 216 3.19 12.90 27.66
C LYS A 216 2.58 14.24 27.22
N SER A 217 1.85 14.27 26.11
CA SER A 217 1.17 15.47 25.59
C SER A 217 -0.17 15.78 26.28
N GLY A 218 -0.52 15.12 27.39
CA GLY A 218 -1.75 15.33 28.16
C GLY A 218 -2.77 14.20 28.03
N ALA A 219 -4.05 14.50 28.26
CA ALA A 219 -5.14 13.54 28.07
C ALA A 219 -5.79 13.71 26.68
N LEU A 220 -6.23 12.61 26.07
CA LEU A 220 -6.97 12.59 24.82
C LEU A 220 -8.14 11.62 24.93
N ARG A 221 -9.37 12.13 24.77
CA ARG A 221 -10.55 11.26 24.66
C ARG A 221 -10.59 10.61 23.28
N HIS A 222 -10.92 9.32 23.23
CA HIS A 222 -10.92 8.54 22.00
C HIS A 222 -11.96 9.03 20.98
N GLU A 223 -13.02 9.70 21.44
CA GLU A 223 -14.03 10.34 20.57
C GLU A 223 -13.42 11.34 19.58
N PHE A 224 -12.29 11.97 19.92
CA PHE A 224 -11.59 12.91 19.02
C PHE A 224 -10.73 12.22 17.96
N LEU A 225 -10.48 10.92 18.09
CA LEU A 225 -9.81 10.11 17.07
C LEU A 225 -10.79 9.66 15.98
N ILE A 226 -12.02 9.29 16.38
CA ILE A 226 -13.01 8.70 15.49
C ILE A 226 -13.39 9.67 14.37
N GLY A 227 -13.34 9.19 13.13
CA GLY A 227 -13.64 9.96 11.92
C GLY A 227 -12.50 10.88 11.47
N LYS A 228 -11.35 10.88 12.16
CA LYS A 228 -10.16 11.60 11.71
C LYS A 228 -9.34 10.73 10.77
N ARG A 229 -8.69 11.35 9.80
CA ARG A 229 -7.76 10.68 8.89
C ARG A 229 -6.49 10.27 9.66
N TYR A 230 -5.95 9.09 9.40
CA TYR A 230 -4.63 8.73 9.90
C TYR A 230 -3.56 9.77 9.45
N GLY A 231 -2.57 10.03 10.28
CA GLY A 231 -1.57 11.08 10.09
C GLY A 231 -2.01 12.47 10.52
N THR A 232 -3.28 12.67 10.93
CA THR A 232 -3.76 13.98 11.38
C THR A 232 -3.10 14.41 12.69
N LYS A 233 -2.65 15.67 12.76
CA LYS A 233 -2.22 16.32 14.00
C LYS A 233 -3.44 16.67 14.86
N LEU A 234 -3.46 16.19 16.09
CA LEU A 234 -4.57 16.42 17.03
C LEU A 234 -4.07 17.16 18.28
N SER A 235 -4.93 18.01 18.83
CA SER A 235 -4.65 18.67 20.11
C SER A 235 -5.01 17.74 21.27
N ALA A 236 -4.08 17.59 22.20
CA ALA A 236 -4.30 17.02 23.52
C ALA A 236 -4.28 18.13 24.57
N THR A 237 -4.51 17.80 25.86
CA THR A 237 -4.62 18.81 26.92
C THR A 237 -3.35 19.67 27.12
N ALA A 238 -2.16 19.10 26.87
CA ALA A 238 -0.88 19.75 27.14
C ALA A 238 0.04 19.84 25.91
N GLY A 239 -0.45 19.53 24.71
CA GLY A 239 0.37 19.51 23.50
C GLY A 239 -0.37 18.98 22.27
N SER A 240 0.39 18.57 21.26
CA SER A 240 -0.15 17.93 20.06
C SER A 240 0.39 16.52 19.90
N ILE A 241 -0.37 15.69 19.19
CA ILE A 241 -0.01 14.31 18.83
C ILE A 241 -0.32 14.07 17.35
N TYR A 242 0.21 12.98 16.80
CA TYR A 242 -0.21 12.43 15.52
C TYR A 242 -0.84 11.06 15.73
N ALA A 243 -1.99 10.81 15.11
CA ALA A 243 -2.65 9.51 15.13
C ALA A 243 -2.22 8.71 13.90
N LEU A 244 -1.28 7.78 14.07
CA LEU A 244 -0.68 7.01 12.99
C LEU A 244 -1.31 5.62 12.88
N ARG A 245 -1.32 5.09 11.65
CA ARG A 245 -1.70 3.71 11.39
C ARG A 245 -0.60 2.79 11.95
N PRO A 246 -0.95 1.65 12.58
CA PRO A 246 0.02 0.63 12.93
C PRO A 246 0.77 0.09 11.72
N PHE A 247 2.09 -0.03 11.86
CA PHE A 247 2.95 -0.75 10.94
C PHE A 247 4.07 -1.44 11.72
N PRO A 248 4.65 -2.55 11.22
CA PRO A 248 5.51 -3.43 12.02
C PRO A 248 6.63 -2.71 12.74
N ALA A 249 7.37 -1.83 12.05
CA ALA A 249 8.54 -1.16 12.64
C ALA A 249 8.22 -0.26 13.87
N ILE A 250 7.05 0.37 13.92
CA ILE A 250 6.62 1.08 15.14
C ILE A 250 5.89 0.14 16.11
N TRP A 251 5.13 -0.84 15.60
CA TRP A 251 4.48 -1.85 16.45
C TRP A 251 5.49 -2.54 17.37
N THR A 252 6.65 -2.94 16.84
CA THR A 252 7.79 -3.48 17.59
C THR A 252 8.21 -2.63 18.79
N LYS A 253 8.06 -1.30 18.71
CA LYS A 253 8.41 -0.39 19.81
C LYS A 253 7.38 -0.37 20.92
N VAL A 254 6.10 -0.55 20.59
CA VAL A 254 4.96 -0.35 21.50
C VAL A 254 4.30 -1.65 21.97
N LEU A 255 4.57 -2.77 21.30
CA LEU A 255 4.00 -4.06 21.66
C LEU A 255 4.42 -4.46 23.09
N LYS A 256 3.52 -5.16 23.78
CA LYS A 256 3.80 -5.66 25.13
C LYS A 256 4.80 -6.80 25.04
N ARG A 257 5.97 -6.64 25.64
CA ARG A 257 7.06 -7.61 25.60
C ARG A 257 6.89 -8.64 26.72
N HIS A 258 6.93 -9.91 26.35
CA HIS A 258 7.05 -11.02 27.31
C HIS A 258 8.37 -11.77 27.15
N THR A 259 8.96 -11.66 25.95
CA THR A 259 10.22 -12.26 25.57
C THR A 259 11.18 -11.17 25.08
N GLN A 260 12.45 -11.55 24.89
CA GLN A 260 13.32 -10.76 24.03
C GLN A 260 12.71 -10.72 22.61
N ILE A 261 12.92 -9.61 21.91
CA ILE A 261 12.35 -9.38 20.57
C ILE A 261 13.43 -8.96 19.58
N LEU A 262 13.16 -9.23 18.32
CA LEU A 262 13.91 -8.71 17.18
C LEU A 262 13.37 -7.31 16.84
N TYR A 263 14.27 -6.36 16.59
CA TYR A 263 13.92 -5.00 16.23
C TYR A 263 13.92 -4.80 14.70
N GLY A 264 13.52 -3.61 14.26
CA GLY A 264 13.31 -3.34 12.84
C GLY A 264 14.52 -3.63 11.94
N GLN A 265 15.75 -3.47 12.46
CA GLN A 265 16.97 -3.74 11.69
C GLN A 265 17.17 -5.25 11.47
N GLU A 266 17.05 -6.05 12.53
CA GLU A 266 17.15 -7.50 12.45
C GLU A 266 16.00 -8.07 11.61
N VAL A 267 14.76 -7.62 11.85
CA VAL A 267 13.58 -8.04 11.08
C VAL A 267 13.77 -7.75 9.60
N SER A 268 14.25 -6.56 9.23
CA SER A 268 14.50 -6.21 7.82
C SER A 268 15.55 -7.10 7.19
N MET A 269 16.64 -7.39 7.91
CA MET A 269 17.69 -8.27 7.42
C MET A 269 17.24 -9.72 7.31
N ILE A 270 16.44 -10.21 8.26
CA ILE A 270 15.88 -11.56 8.23
C ILE A 270 14.97 -11.73 7.01
N ILE A 271 14.07 -10.78 6.77
CA ILE A 271 13.19 -10.80 5.59
C ILE A 271 14.03 -10.84 4.30
N ASN A 272 15.10 -10.05 4.22
CA ASN A 272 16.01 -10.04 3.08
C ASN A 272 16.77 -11.36 2.92
N LEU A 273 17.33 -11.91 4.00
CA LEU A 273 18.12 -13.16 3.97
C LEU A 273 17.28 -14.39 3.67
N LEU A 274 16.00 -14.37 4.08
CA LEU A 274 15.00 -15.39 3.76
C LEU A 274 14.45 -15.26 2.33
N ASP A 275 14.75 -14.17 1.63
CA ASP A 275 14.30 -13.91 0.25
C ASP A 275 12.76 -13.97 0.13
N ILE A 276 12.06 -13.36 1.10
CA ILE A 276 10.60 -13.42 1.17
C ILE A 276 9.98 -12.50 0.13
N VAL A 277 9.08 -13.06 -0.66
CA VAL A 277 8.27 -12.33 -1.65
C VAL A 277 6.77 -12.50 -1.40
N PRO A 278 5.92 -11.60 -1.92
CA PRO A 278 4.48 -11.75 -1.82
C PRO A 278 3.99 -13.10 -2.38
N GLY A 279 3.12 -13.78 -1.63
CA GLY A 279 2.60 -15.10 -1.96
C GLY A 279 3.35 -16.26 -1.28
N ASP A 280 4.50 -16.01 -0.67
CA ASP A 280 5.27 -17.07 -0.01
C ASP A 280 4.57 -17.67 1.22
N ILE A 281 4.84 -18.96 1.44
CA ILE A 281 4.53 -19.65 2.69
C ILE A 281 5.81 -19.71 3.51
N VAL A 282 5.81 -19.06 4.67
CA VAL A 282 6.97 -18.96 5.57
C VAL A 282 6.64 -19.64 6.89
N CYS A 283 7.61 -20.41 7.39
CA CYS A 283 7.53 -21.01 8.71
C CYS A 283 8.41 -20.23 9.69
N GLU A 284 7.87 -19.88 10.84
CA GLU A 284 8.57 -19.27 11.97
C GLU A 284 8.44 -20.20 13.18
N SER A 285 9.49 -20.35 13.98
CA SER A 285 9.39 -20.95 15.30
C SER A 285 10.15 -20.15 16.34
N GLY A 286 9.48 -19.95 17.49
CA GLY A 286 9.74 -18.83 18.39
C GLY A 286 8.82 -17.67 18.02
N THR A 287 7.49 -17.84 18.22
CA THR A 287 6.53 -16.74 18.02
C THR A 287 6.86 -15.58 18.96
N GLY A 288 7.14 -15.90 20.22
CA GLY A 288 7.50 -14.92 21.25
C GLY A 288 6.48 -13.78 21.33
N SER A 289 6.96 -12.54 21.27
CA SER A 289 6.08 -11.36 21.33
C SER A 289 5.54 -10.91 19.96
N GLY A 290 5.76 -11.65 18.88
CA GLY A 290 5.18 -11.39 17.56
C GLY A 290 5.81 -10.27 16.74
N SER A 291 6.98 -9.74 17.13
CA SER A 291 7.65 -8.63 16.42
C SER A 291 7.99 -9.02 14.97
N LEU A 292 8.68 -10.15 14.80
CA LEU A 292 9.03 -10.67 13.48
C LEU A 292 7.78 -11.15 12.73
N THR A 293 6.87 -11.86 13.38
CA THR A 293 5.62 -12.35 12.79
C THR A 293 4.84 -11.25 12.05
N HIS A 294 4.73 -10.04 12.61
CA HIS A 294 4.09 -8.91 11.94
C HIS A 294 4.87 -8.43 10.70
N GLY A 295 6.21 -8.42 10.77
CA GLY A 295 7.06 -8.10 9.61
C GLY A 295 6.90 -9.12 8.49
N LEU A 296 6.90 -10.41 8.83
CA LEU A 296 6.68 -11.51 7.89
C LEU A 296 5.28 -11.42 7.25
N ALA A 297 4.24 -11.16 8.05
CA ALA A 297 2.85 -11.07 7.55
C ALA A 297 2.65 -9.95 6.52
N VAL A 298 3.38 -8.84 6.66
CA VAL A 298 3.40 -7.77 5.65
C VAL A 298 4.19 -8.20 4.42
N ALA A 299 5.38 -8.80 4.60
CA ALA A 299 6.26 -9.21 3.49
C ALA A 299 5.62 -10.27 2.58
N VAL A 300 4.91 -11.25 3.13
CA VAL A 300 4.24 -12.32 2.35
C VAL A 300 2.96 -11.83 1.64
N GLY A 301 2.46 -10.64 1.96
CA GLY A 301 1.28 -10.05 1.30
C GLY A 301 -0.03 -10.83 1.48
N ALA A 302 -1.05 -10.48 0.68
CA ALA A 302 -2.42 -10.99 0.84
C ALA A 302 -2.60 -12.49 0.61
N HIS A 303 -1.75 -13.09 -0.24
CA HIS A 303 -1.88 -14.49 -0.64
C HIS A 303 -0.89 -15.42 0.07
N GLY A 304 0.14 -14.86 0.70
CA GLY A 304 1.12 -15.64 1.45
C GLY A 304 0.64 -15.97 2.86
N LYS A 305 1.40 -16.83 3.54
CA LYS A 305 1.08 -17.34 4.87
C LYS A 305 2.31 -17.36 5.76
N VAL A 306 2.11 -17.06 7.05
CA VAL A 306 3.12 -17.18 8.10
C VAL A 306 2.63 -18.22 9.10
N TYR A 307 3.23 -19.42 9.05
CA TYR A 307 2.99 -20.45 10.04
C TYR A 307 3.95 -20.24 11.21
N THR A 308 3.45 -19.68 12.31
CA THR A 308 4.24 -19.35 13.48
C THR A 308 4.00 -20.36 14.59
N HIS A 309 5.07 -20.90 15.16
CA HIS A 309 5.01 -21.99 16.13
C HIS A 309 5.65 -21.59 17.45
N ASP A 310 4.95 -21.85 18.55
CA ASP A 310 5.46 -21.66 19.90
C ASP A 310 5.13 -22.87 20.77
N ILE A 311 5.97 -23.13 21.78
CA ILE A 311 5.73 -24.18 22.78
C ILE A 311 4.85 -23.67 23.94
N GLU A 312 4.74 -22.36 24.08
CA GLU A 312 3.96 -21.71 25.13
C GLU A 312 2.58 -21.31 24.60
N GLU A 313 1.53 -21.98 25.10
CA GLU A 313 0.13 -21.68 24.76
C GLU A 313 -0.25 -20.19 24.92
N PRO A 314 0.22 -19.46 25.95
CA PRO A 314 -0.05 -18.03 26.06
C PRO A 314 0.44 -17.19 24.86
N GLN A 315 1.58 -17.53 24.25
CA GLN A 315 2.13 -16.77 23.12
C GLN A 315 1.28 -17.01 21.87
N VAL A 316 0.87 -18.26 21.64
CA VAL A 316 0.00 -18.65 20.52
C VAL A 316 -1.34 -17.92 20.59
N LYS A 317 -2.01 -17.93 21.74
CA LYS A 317 -3.30 -17.23 21.92
C LYS A 317 -3.16 -15.72 21.76
N LYS A 318 -2.04 -15.16 22.21
CA LYS A 318 -1.78 -13.74 22.10
C LYS A 318 -1.61 -13.33 20.64
N ILE A 319 -0.74 -14.00 19.88
CA ILE A 319 -0.54 -13.67 18.48
C ILE A 319 -1.80 -13.92 17.65
N GLU A 320 -2.61 -14.92 18.00
CA GLU A 320 -3.92 -15.15 17.38
C GLU A 320 -4.87 -13.98 17.59
N THR A 321 -4.93 -13.46 18.82
CA THR A 321 -5.75 -12.30 19.17
C THR A 321 -5.27 -11.04 18.48
N GLU A 322 -3.95 -10.81 18.46
CA GLU A 322 -3.32 -9.67 17.77
C GLU A 322 -3.54 -9.77 16.26
N ALA A 323 -3.29 -10.93 15.65
CA ALA A 323 -3.54 -11.15 14.22
C ALA A 323 -5.00 -10.83 13.85
N LYS A 324 -5.96 -11.19 14.70
CA LYS A 324 -7.37 -10.81 14.50
C LYS A 324 -7.62 -9.32 14.63
N ALA A 325 -7.10 -8.68 15.66
CA ALA A 325 -7.25 -7.23 15.85
C ALA A 325 -6.61 -6.42 14.71
N HIS A 326 -5.53 -6.96 14.14
CA HIS A 326 -4.69 -6.29 13.15
C HIS A 326 -5.04 -6.63 11.69
N GLY A 327 -6.00 -7.53 11.49
CA GLY A 327 -6.46 -7.94 10.16
C GLY A 327 -5.55 -8.95 9.45
N PHE A 328 -4.74 -9.70 10.19
CA PHE A 328 -3.84 -10.74 9.67
C PHE A 328 -4.32 -12.17 9.94
N SER A 329 -5.56 -12.38 10.40
CA SER A 329 -6.09 -13.74 10.67
C SER A 329 -6.06 -14.67 9.47
N ASP A 330 -6.09 -14.12 8.26
CA ASP A 330 -5.97 -14.86 7.01
C ASP A 330 -4.51 -15.23 6.69
N ARG A 331 -3.51 -14.58 7.28
CA ARG A 331 -2.09 -14.76 6.93
C ARG A 331 -1.29 -15.43 8.02
N ILE A 332 -1.48 -15.01 9.27
CA ILE A 332 -0.78 -15.55 10.43
C ILE A 332 -1.55 -16.77 10.91
N ILE A 333 -0.88 -17.92 10.92
CA ILE A 333 -1.41 -19.21 11.36
C ILE A 333 -0.61 -19.66 12.58
N PRO A 334 -1.09 -19.37 13.80
CA PRO A 334 -0.41 -19.75 15.03
C PRO A 334 -0.60 -21.24 15.33
N ALA A 335 0.44 -21.88 15.87
CA ALA A 335 0.39 -23.28 16.28
C ALA A 335 1.14 -23.51 17.61
N LEU A 336 0.46 -24.16 18.56
CA LEU A 336 1.10 -24.69 19.76
C LEU A 336 1.85 -25.97 19.39
N ARG A 337 3.17 -25.87 19.19
CA ARG A 337 3.97 -26.98 18.70
C ARG A 337 5.47 -26.81 18.99
N ASP A 338 6.10 -27.90 19.42
CA ASP A 338 7.55 -28.03 19.43
C ASP A 338 8.05 -28.51 18.06
N VAL A 339 8.64 -27.62 17.28
CA VAL A 339 9.15 -27.93 15.93
C VAL A 339 10.41 -28.79 15.95
N THR A 340 11.10 -28.92 17.08
CA THR A 340 12.29 -29.79 17.21
C THR A 340 11.88 -31.26 17.30
N GLN A 341 10.69 -31.54 17.83
CA GLN A 341 10.17 -32.90 17.99
C GLN A 341 9.11 -33.25 16.94
N ALA A 342 8.09 -32.41 16.80
CA ALA A 342 6.92 -32.69 15.95
C ALA A 342 7.02 -32.09 14.55
N GLY A 343 8.07 -31.31 14.28
CA GLY A 343 8.28 -30.59 13.03
C GLY A 343 7.26 -29.48 12.76
N PHE A 344 7.34 -28.85 11.59
CA PHE A 344 6.44 -27.76 11.23
C PHE A 344 5.04 -28.27 10.83
N GLN A 345 4.02 -27.45 11.03
CA GLN A 345 2.64 -27.76 10.62
C GLN A 345 2.52 -27.99 9.11
N VAL A 346 3.37 -27.31 8.33
CA VAL A 346 3.43 -27.43 6.87
C VAL A 346 4.52 -28.41 6.46
N GLN A 347 4.23 -29.18 5.42
CA GLN A 347 5.14 -30.15 4.80
C GLN A 347 5.19 -29.91 3.29
N GLY A 348 6.38 -29.82 2.73
CA GLY A 348 6.61 -29.70 1.29
C GLY A 348 6.08 -28.43 0.61
N GLN A 349 5.84 -27.33 1.33
CA GLN A 349 5.20 -26.13 0.76
C GLN A 349 5.86 -24.81 1.14
N CYS A 350 6.68 -24.74 2.20
CA CYS A 350 7.26 -23.47 2.59
C CYS A 350 8.49 -23.12 1.74
N SER A 351 8.69 -21.83 1.46
CA SER A 351 9.89 -21.33 0.79
C SER A 351 11.00 -20.95 1.77
N ALA A 352 10.62 -20.59 2.99
CA ALA A 352 11.50 -20.02 3.99
C ALA A 352 11.17 -20.52 5.41
N VAL A 353 12.22 -20.74 6.21
CA VAL A 353 12.12 -21.10 7.64
C VAL A 353 12.96 -20.14 8.46
N PHE A 354 12.35 -19.54 9.47
CA PHE A 354 13.03 -18.78 10.51
C PHE A 354 13.01 -19.52 11.86
N LEU A 355 14.16 -19.53 12.55
CA LEU A 355 14.33 -20.15 13.87
C LEU A 355 14.85 -19.14 14.90
N ASP A 356 14.08 -18.89 15.96
CA ASP A 356 14.53 -18.23 17.19
C ASP A 356 14.29 -19.19 18.36
N LEU A 357 15.20 -20.17 18.47
CA LEU A 357 15.10 -21.29 19.39
C LEU A 357 16.41 -21.43 20.19
N PRO A 358 16.37 -21.97 21.43
CA PRO A 358 17.58 -22.26 22.19
C PRO A 358 18.51 -23.28 21.51
N ALA A 359 17.95 -24.23 20.75
CA ALA A 359 18.68 -25.29 20.06
C ALA A 359 18.17 -25.44 18.61
N PRO A 360 18.49 -24.49 17.71
CA PRO A 360 17.93 -24.46 16.35
C PRO A 360 18.40 -25.63 15.49
N CYS A 361 19.57 -26.21 15.78
CA CYS A 361 20.11 -27.39 15.10
C CYS A 361 19.13 -28.57 15.10
N LEU A 362 18.36 -28.76 16.18
CA LEU A 362 17.39 -29.85 16.29
C LEU A 362 16.19 -29.70 15.34
N ALA A 363 15.92 -28.49 14.84
CA ALA A 363 14.82 -28.22 13.92
C ALA A 363 15.22 -28.35 12.44
N VAL A 364 16.51 -28.52 12.10
CA VAL A 364 17.00 -28.48 10.71
C VAL A 364 16.37 -29.59 9.86
N ALA A 365 16.34 -30.83 10.35
CA ALA A 365 15.72 -31.94 9.63
C ALA A 365 14.23 -31.69 9.36
N ASN A 366 13.53 -31.12 10.34
CA ASN A 366 12.11 -30.79 10.23
C ASN A 366 11.86 -29.60 9.30
N ALA A 367 12.79 -28.64 9.23
CA ALA A 367 12.75 -27.53 8.27
C ALA A 367 12.85 -28.06 6.83
N ILE A 368 13.75 -29.04 6.59
CA ILE A 368 13.88 -29.70 5.27
C ILE A 368 12.58 -30.37 4.83
N ALA A 369 11.86 -31.00 5.77
CA ALA A 369 10.58 -31.63 5.47
C ALA A 369 9.47 -30.59 5.17
N ALA A 370 9.56 -29.41 5.76
CA ALA A 370 8.63 -28.30 5.50
C ALA A 370 8.82 -27.66 4.12
N PHE A 371 10.05 -27.62 3.62
CA PHE A 371 10.40 -26.93 2.38
C PHE A 371 9.78 -27.55 1.13
N ASP A 372 9.30 -26.68 0.24
CA ASP A 372 8.95 -27.05 -1.13
C ASP A 372 10.22 -27.42 -1.91
N ARG A 373 10.33 -28.70 -2.29
CA ARG A 373 11.49 -29.26 -2.98
C ARG A 373 11.61 -28.84 -4.44
N SER A 374 10.56 -28.25 -5.02
CA SER A 374 10.56 -27.79 -6.41
C SER A 374 11.31 -26.48 -6.63
N ARG A 375 11.63 -25.75 -5.55
CA ARG A 375 12.31 -24.45 -5.59
C ARG A 375 13.49 -24.38 -4.61
N VAL A 376 14.27 -23.31 -4.73
CA VAL A 376 15.31 -22.98 -3.77
C VAL A 376 14.64 -22.47 -2.49
N SER A 377 15.10 -22.96 -1.34
CA SER A 377 14.56 -22.59 -0.03
C SER A 377 15.62 -21.96 0.87
N ARG A 378 15.17 -21.13 1.82
CA ARG A 378 16.04 -20.34 2.70
C ARG A 378 15.79 -20.68 4.17
N LEU A 379 16.87 -20.81 4.93
CA LEU A 379 16.81 -20.95 6.38
C LEU A 379 17.60 -19.79 7.01
N VAL A 380 17.01 -19.13 8.00
CA VAL A 380 17.70 -18.17 8.86
C VAL A 380 17.43 -18.51 10.32
N SER A 381 18.47 -18.47 11.13
CA SER A 381 18.35 -18.61 12.58
C SER A 381 18.96 -17.41 13.29
N PHE A 382 18.32 -16.99 14.37
CA PHE A 382 18.89 -16.07 15.35
C PHE A 382 19.48 -16.85 16.53
N SER A 383 20.65 -16.44 17.03
CA SER A 383 21.27 -17.06 18.21
C SER A 383 22.11 -16.04 19.00
N PRO A 384 21.86 -15.84 20.31
CA PRO A 384 22.64 -14.91 21.12
C PRO A 384 24.06 -15.41 21.45
N CYS A 385 24.29 -16.73 21.42
CA CYS A 385 25.60 -17.32 21.72
C CYS A 385 26.26 -17.85 20.45
N VAL A 386 27.57 -17.66 20.33
CA VAL A 386 28.34 -18.10 19.14
C VAL A 386 28.36 -19.63 19.02
N GLU A 387 28.32 -20.33 20.15
CA GLU A 387 28.30 -21.80 20.23
C GLU A 387 27.03 -22.36 19.58
N GLN A 388 25.87 -21.71 19.80
CA GLN A 388 24.61 -22.08 19.15
C GLN A 388 24.69 -21.90 17.63
N ALA A 389 25.34 -20.82 17.16
CA ALA A 389 25.57 -20.60 15.74
C ALA A 389 26.55 -21.61 15.14
N GLN A 390 27.58 -22.02 15.88
CA GLN A 390 28.53 -23.05 15.47
C GLN A 390 27.86 -24.41 15.31
N ASP A 391 27.07 -24.83 16.30
CA ASP A 391 26.33 -26.09 16.26
C ASP A 391 25.34 -26.14 15.09
N LEU A 392 24.66 -25.02 14.83
CA LEU A 392 23.78 -24.90 13.67
C LEU A 392 24.56 -24.99 12.35
N CYS A 393 25.68 -24.28 12.21
CA CYS A 393 26.51 -24.34 11.00
C CYS A 393 27.04 -25.76 10.72
N ALA A 394 27.45 -26.49 11.77
CA ALA A 394 27.86 -27.89 11.66
C ALA A 394 26.70 -28.75 11.14
N THR A 395 25.52 -28.62 11.76
CA THR A 395 24.31 -29.36 11.36
C THR A 395 23.91 -29.04 9.92
N LEU A 396 23.85 -27.78 9.53
CA LEU A 396 23.50 -27.37 8.16
C LEU A 396 24.46 -27.97 7.12
N SER A 397 25.75 -28.09 7.45
CA SER A 397 26.76 -28.69 6.58
C SER A 397 26.53 -30.20 6.38
N GLU A 398 25.93 -30.90 7.35
CA GLU A 398 25.56 -32.32 7.23
C GLU A 398 24.35 -32.55 6.31
N TYR A 399 23.49 -31.55 6.14
CA TYR A 399 22.24 -31.63 5.36
C TYR A 399 22.32 -30.98 3.96
N ASP A 400 23.52 -30.88 3.40
CA ASP A 400 23.79 -30.31 2.06
C ASP A 400 23.30 -28.87 1.85
N PHE A 401 23.19 -28.07 2.92
CA PHE A 401 22.96 -26.63 2.76
C PHE A 401 24.20 -25.96 2.18
N ILE A 402 23.98 -25.00 1.29
CA ILE A 402 25.04 -24.18 0.71
C ILE A 402 24.94 -22.73 1.19
N ASN A 403 26.00 -21.96 0.94
CA ASN A 403 26.07 -20.55 1.28
C ASN A 403 25.73 -20.27 2.75
N ILE A 404 26.24 -21.13 3.65
CA ILE A 404 26.11 -20.97 5.09
C ILE A 404 26.92 -19.73 5.48
N ARG A 405 26.24 -18.70 5.98
CA ARG A 405 26.86 -17.43 6.40
C ARG A 405 26.28 -16.96 7.71
N THR A 406 27.16 -16.65 8.65
CA THR A 406 26.80 -16.00 9.92
C THR A 406 27.20 -14.54 9.88
N ILE A 407 26.27 -13.66 10.23
CA ILE A 407 26.49 -12.22 10.35
C ILE A 407 26.04 -11.73 11.73
N GLU A 408 26.57 -10.57 12.13
CA GLU A 408 26.08 -9.80 13.26
C GLU A 408 25.67 -8.42 12.75
N LEU A 409 24.56 -7.89 13.26
CA LEU A 409 24.10 -6.54 12.94
C LEU A 409 24.33 -5.64 14.13
N ILE A 410 25.05 -4.54 13.90
CA ILE A 410 25.34 -3.52 14.92
C ILE A 410 24.64 -2.22 14.50
N GLY A 411 23.53 -1.93 15.16
CA GLY A 411 22.72 -0.75 14.92
C GLY A 411 23.15 0.47 15.73
N THR A 412 23.29 1.62 15.06
CA THR A 412 23.53 2.91 15.72
C THR A 412 22.50 3.94 15.27
N THR A 413 21.86 4.61 16.23
CA THR A 413 20.97 5.74 15.96
C THR A 413 21.67 7.03 16.32
N TYR A 414 21.59 8.03 15.43
CA TYR A 414 22.16 9.35 15.65
C TYR A 414 21.05 10.38 15.79
N LYS A 415 21.23 11.33 16.71
CA LYS A 415 20.28 12.42 16.90
C LYS A 415 20.77 13.66 16.16
N ALA A 416 19.87 14.28 15.39
CA ALA A 416 20.12 15.59 14.83
C ALA A 416 19.97 16.65 15.93
N GLU A 417 21.00 17.45 16.14
CA GLU A 417 21.01 18.54 17.11
C GLU A 417 21.41 19.84 16.41
N THR A 418 20.86 20.96 16.88
CA THR A 418 21.27 22.30 16.45
C THR A 418 22.01 22.98 17.60
N PRO A 419 23.27 22.59 17.88
CA PRO A 419 24.04 23.24 18.92
C PRO A 419 24.30 24.69 18.53
N ILE A 420 24.34 25.56 19.54
CA ILE A 420 24.81 26.93 19.34
C ILE A 420 26.33 26.85 19.18
N ILE A 421 26.81 27.01 17.95
CA ILE A 421 28.24 27.11 17.67
C ILE A 421 28.65 28.55 17.95
N TYR A 422 29.47 28.75 18.97
CA TYR A 422 30.08 30.05 19.24
C TYR A 422 31.36 30.17 18.41
N ASP A 423 31.43 31.20 17.57
CA ASP A 423 32.70 31.57 16.96
C ASP A 423 33.62 32.15 18.05
N ILE A 424 34.88 31.73 18.06
CA ILE A 424 35.89 32.24 18.99
C ILE A 424 36.00 33.76 18.85
N SER A 425 35.84 34.29 17.63
CA SER A 425 35.86 35.72 17.33
C SER A 425 34.73 36.51 18.01
N ASP A 426 33.56 35.88 18.21
CA ASP A 426 32.41 36.50 18.88
C ASP A 426 32.60 36.57 20.40
N MET A 427 33.34 35.63 20.97
CA MET A 427 33.75 35.67 22.38
C MET A 427 34.75 36.81 22.65
N GLU A 428 35.64 37.12 21.72
CA GLU A 428 36.61 38.22 21.85
C GLU A 428 35.97 39.61 21.78
N LYS A 429 34.99 39.81 20.87
CA LYS A 429 34.18 41.04 20.81
C LYS A 429 33.40 41.29 22.10
N SER A 430 32.95 40.23 22.78
CA SER A 430 32.26 40.33 24.08
C SER A 430 33.16 40.79 25.24
N LYS A 431 34.48 40.54 25.15
CA LYS A 431 35.45 40.97 26.17
C LYS A 431 35.86 42.44 26.00
N SER A 432 35.89 42.95 24.76
CA SER A 432 36.18 44.38 24.52
C SER A 432 35.02 45.27 24.97
N SER A 433 33.76 44.85 24.73
CA SER A 433 32.56 45.58 25.15
C SER A 433 32.38 45.63 26.67
N ARG A 434 32.77 44.59 27.42
CA ARG A 434 32.79 44.64 28.91
C ARG A 434 33.82 45.60 29.49
N LYS A 435 34.93 45.86 28.78
CA LYS A 435 35.91 46.90 29.19
C LYS A 435 35.38 48.32 28.95
N THR A 436 34.51 48.51 27.95
CA THR A 436 33.92 49.83 27.63
C THR A 436 32.73 50.15 28.55
N ILE A 437 31.91 49.17 28.92
CA ILE A 437 30.75 49.38 29.82
C ILE A 437 31.18 49.77 31.25
N ARG A 438 32.34 49.29 31.73
CA ARG A 438 32.89 49.70 33.04
C ARG A 438 33.50 51.11 33.05
N ARG A 439 33.71 51.74 31.89
CA ARG A 439 34.28 53.09 31.76
C ARG A 439 33.24 54.19 31.51
N ASN A 440 32.03 53.83 31.10
CA ASN A 440 30.94 54.80 30.83
C ASN A 440 29.80 54.74 31.87
N ALA A 441 30.07 54.26 33.08
CA ALA A 441 29.18 54.43 34.24
C ALA A 441 29.41 55.78 34.99
N GLN A 442 30.17 56.69 34.38
CA GLN A 442 30.31 58.08 34.80
C GLN A 442 30.09 58.96 33.56
N ASN A 443 28.97 59.67 33.58
CA ASN A 443 28.52 60.74 32.68
C ASN A 443 27.47 60.34 31.63
N GLU A 444 26.31 61.00 31.81
CA GLU A 444 25.22 61.29 30.88
C GLU A 444 24.04 60.31 30.81
N ILE A 445 23.04 60.64 31.65
CA ILE A 445 21.63 60.55 31.32
C ILE A 445 21.36 61.63 30.26
N ILE A 446 20.88 61.24 29.06
CA ILE A 446 19.79 61.87 28.26
C ILE A 446 19.80 61.31 26.82
N SER A 447 18.65 60.74 26.43
CA SER A 447 18.11 60.50 25.08
C SER A 447 18.96 59.82 23.99
N ALA A 448 18.64 58.57 23.68
CA ALA A 448 18.45 58.08 22.31
C ALA A 448 17.72 56.73 22.32
N ASN A 449 16.42 56.78 22.08
CA ASN A 449 15.74 55.70 21.36
C ASN A 449 16.32 55.65 19.93
N GLU A 450 16.20 54.47 19.30
CA GLU A 450 16.63 54.15 17.94
C GLU A 450 18.11 53.76 17.78
N SER A 451 18.39 52.47 17.94
CA SER A 451 19.15 51.62 17.00
C SER A 451 19.68 50.37 17.69
N ALA A 452 18.78 49.45 18.09
CA ALA A 452 19.16 48.05 18.29
C ALA A 452 19.15 47.34 16.92
N THR A 453 20.12 47.72 16.10
CA THR A 453 20.43 47.08 14.83
C THR A 453 20.92 45.65 15.08
N GLN A 454 20.18 44.71 14.49
CA GLN A 454 20.70 43.55 13.77
C GLN A 454 22.12 43.07 14.16
N TYR A 455 22.19 42.16 15.13
CA TYR A 455 23.26 41.17 15.19
C TYR A 455 22.61 39.81 15.41
N ASN A 456 22.18 39.18 14.33
CA ASN A 456 21.61 37.84 14.38
C ASN A 456 22.01 37.01 13.14
N ASP A 457 23.30 37.01 12.81
CA ASP A 457 23.88 35.98 11.94
C ASP A 457 24.40 34.82 12.81
N LYS A 458 23.50 34.16 13.54
CA LYS A 458 23.82 32.86 14.14
C LYS A 458 23.68 31.80 13.05
N LYS A 459 24.81 31.35 12.49
CA LYS A 459 24.84 30.16 11.61
C LYS A 459 24.40 28.94 12.42
N THR A 460 23.14 28.53 12.22
CA THR A 460 22.60 27.29 12.77
C THR A 460 22.71 26.22 11.70
N SER A 461 23.79 25.43 11.74
CA SER A 461 23.87 24.18 10.97
C SER A 461 23.43 23.03 11.88
N ALA A 462 22.43 22.26 11.47
CA ALA A 462 22.09 21.01 12.13
C ALA A 462 23.30 20.06 12.03
N LEU A 463 23.75 19.52 13.16
CA LEU A 463 24.81 18.53 13.28
C LEU A 463 24.21 17.18 13.65
N ILE A 464 24.81 16.11 13.15
CA ILE A 464 24.54 14.75 13.62
C ILE A 464 25.42 14.53 14.84
N ALA A 465 24.83 14.46 16.03
CA ALA A 465 25.56 14.23 17.27
C ALA A 465 26.01 12.78 17.39
N SER A 466 27.16 12.55 18.02
CA SER A 466 27.65 11.21 18.34
C SER A 466 26.60 10.40 19.13
N PRO A 467 26.52 9.08 18.94
CA PRO A 467 25.53 8.26 19.60
C PRO A 467 25.74 8.28 21.13
N ASP A 468 24.63 8.38 21.87
CA ASP A 468 24.65 8.51 23.33
C ASP A 468 25.16 7.25 24.04
N LYS A 469 25.18 6.10 23.35
CA LYS A 469 25.55 4.79 23.91
C LYS A 469 26.31 3.95 22.88
N GLN A 470 27.23 3.12 23.38
CA GLN A 470 27.86 2.07 22.57
C GLN A 470 26.81 1.03 22.16
N PRO A 471 26.83 0.54 20.91
CA PRO A 471 25.97 -0.54 20.48
C PRO A 471 26.22 -1.81 21.29
N SER A 472 25.15 -2.52 21.65
CA SER A 472 25.23 -3.82 22.33
C SER A 472 25.05 -4.95 21.32
N HIS A 473 25.73 -6.08 21.57
CA HIS A 473 25.45 -7.34 20.88
C HIS A 473 23.99 -7.76 21.10
N ALA A 474 23.28 -8.06 20.01
CA ALA A 474 21.94 -8.65 20.07
C ALA A 474 22.01 -10.17 19.88
N GLY A 475 22.64 -10.60 18.79
CA GLY A 475 22.79 -12.01 18.42
C GLY A 475 23.35 -12.16 17.01
N PHE A 476 23.67 -13.40 16.66
CA PHE A 476 24.12 -13.81 15.35
C PHE A 476 22.94 -14.24 14.49
N LEU A 477 22.97 -13.86 13.21
CA LEU A 477 22.07 -14.36 12.18
C LEU A 477 22.84 -15.34 11.29
N THR A 478 22.48 -16.60 11.35
CA THR A 478 23.03 -17.64 10.47
C THR A 478 22.03 -17.95 9.38
N SER A 479 22.43 -17.73 8.13
CA SER A 479 21.62 -17.96 6.93
C SER A 479 22.20 -19.09 6.11
N ALA A 480 21.34 -19.86 5.45
CA ALA A 480 21.73 -20.95 4.57
C ALA A 480 20.69 -21.20 3.46
N THR A 481 21.12 -21.87 2.40
CA THR A 481 20.29 -22.14 1.22
C THR A 481 20.20 -23.64 0.98
N LEU A 482 18.99 -24.13 0.76
CA LEU A 482 18.76 -25.49 0.29
C LEU A 482 18.34 -25.44 -1.18
N LEU A 483 19.06 -26.16 -2.04
CA LEU A 483 18.72 -26.25 -3.46
C LEU A 483 17.51 -27.17 -3.69
N SER A 484 16.77 -26.90 -4.77
CA SER A 484 15.72 -27.80 -5.24
C SER A 484 16.29 -29.17 -5.58
N ARG A 485 15.49 -30.22 -5.43
CA ARG A 485 15.85 -31.61 -5.75
C ARG A 485 14.81 -32.28 -6.61
#